data_AF-A0A078B8K6-F1
#
_entry.id   AF-A0A078B8K6-F1
#
_cell.length_a   1.000
_cell.length_b   1.000
_cell.length_c   1.000
_cell.angle_alpha   90.00
_cell.angle_beta   90.00
_cell.angle_gamma   90.00
#
_symmetry.space_group_name_H-M   'P 1'
#
loop_
_entity.id
_entity.type
_entity.pdbx_description
1 polymer ?
#
loop_
_entity_poly.entity_id
_entity_poly.type
_entity_poly.pdbx_seq_one_letter_code
_entity_poly.pdbx_strand_id
1 'polypeptide(L)'
;MRPLTEDETKTFFNKLAKFLGSNIKFLIDREDGEFVFRLHHNKVFYIDAQVLKMASHIGRDELIAAGTCFGKFTKTGKFKLQITCLDYLAKYAKYKVWVKPNGEQTFLYGNHVLKGHLARITENTPSNTGVVIYSISDIPLGFGMCMKTTAQCRDLDPTHVVVINQADVGEYLRCLIWKKEIVAKFVVNGPINQKLTQKLMADVAKASKSKKKIVAVAVAINSPGGSAVQSALSGDKLENFARRKDVPIYTFAENVAASGGYWILCSGNHIHLNKILGDKLYTNRSSIVGSIGVIVMLPNFRGLFDQTKINRLTITTSDKLIERKFDTLNKQEEFTEEDKQLVLDFMDETFDNFKGQVLRNRKDKIKLEDYEKVFNADVFLGEEALKYGLVDEIGDLDTVMKNKYPDASIVNFSKESPIESLKKRFSMGTSISNINMQSALKTLQSFKNA
;
A
#
# COMPACT_ATOMS: atom_id res chain seq x y z
N MET A 1 8.11 1.32 31.54
CA MET A 1 6.68 1.71 31.69
C MET A 1 6.54 2.65 32.87
N ARG A 2 5.62 3.64 32.86
CA ARG A 2 5.46 4.60 33.97
C ARG A 2 4.27 4.29 34.88
N PRO A 3 4.24 4.75 36.15
CA PRO A 3 3.02 4.77 36.96
C PRO A 3 1.92 5.64 36.34
N LEU A 4 0.66 5.34 36.68
CA LEU A 4 -0.47 6.20 36.32
C LEU A 4 -0.42 7.47 37.17
N THR A 5 -0.86 8.61 36.61
CA THR A 5 -1.08 9.82 37.40
C THR A 5 -2.31 9.66 38.30
N GLU A 6 -2.52 10.57 39.25
CA GLU A 6 -3.67 10.51 40.15
C GLU A 6 -5.01 10.58 39.38
N ASP A 7 -5.11 11.47 38.39
CA ASP A 7 -6.30 11.62 37.55
C ASP A 7 -6.55 10.41 36.64
N GLU A 8 -5.49 9.85 36.06
CA GLU A 8 -5.55 8.61 35.28
C GLU A 8 -6.03 7.44 36.16
N THR A 9 -5.51 7.37 37.38
CA THR A 9 -5.85 6.34 38.38
C THR A 9 -7.32 6.42 38.75
N LYS A 10 -7.83 7.62 39.09
CA LYS A 10 -9.26 7.86 39.38
C LYS A 10 -10.12 7.43 38.20
N THR A 11 -9.77 7.87 36.98
CA THR A 11 -10.53 7.56 35.76
C THR A 11 -10.56 6.05 35.47
N PHE A 12 -9.42 5.38 35.60
CA PHE A 12 -9.25 3.96 35.40
C PHE A 12 -10.08 3.14 36.39
N PHE A 13 -9.91 3.39 37.69
CA PHE A 13 -10.61 2.64 38.74
C PHE A 13 -12.11 2.94 38.76
N ASN A 14 -12.55 4.17 38.45
CA ASN A 14 -13.97 4.47 38.27
C ASN A 14 -14.60 3.65 37.15
N LYS A 15 -13.85 3.35 36.07
CA LYS A 15 -14.34 2.49 34.99
C LYS A 15 -14.37 1.02 35.41
N LEU A 16 -13.35 0.52 36.12
CA LEU A 16 -13.31 -0.85 36.64
C LEU A 16 -14.39 -1.12 37.71
N ALA A 17 -14.64 -0.14 38.58
CA ALA A 17 -15.63 -0.25 39.65
C ALA A 17 -17.04 -0.51 39.12
N LYS A 18 -17.35 -0.08 37.90
CA LYS A 18 -18.63 -0.39 37.23
C LYS A 18 -18.84 -1.87 36.95
N PHE A 19 -17.77 -2.67 36.88
CA PHE A 19 -17.83 -4.12 36.63
C PHE A 19 -17.59 -4.94 37.90
N LEU A 20 -16.64 -4.50 38.73
CA LEU A 20 -16.16 -5.26 39.88
C LEU A 20 -16.76 -4.80 41.22
N GLY A 21 -17.22 -3.55 41.33
CA GLY A 21 -17.67 -2.99 42.61
C GLY A 21 -16.58 -3.05 43.69
N SER A 22 -16.92 -3.55 44.87
CA SER A 22 -15.99 -3.76 45.99
C SER A 22 -14.94 -4.85 45.72
N ASN A 23 -15.18 -5.73 44.73
CA ASN A 23 -14.28 -6.84 44.42
C ASN A 23 -12.98 -6.40 43.75
N ILE A 24 -12.80 -5.11 43.45
CA ILE A 24 -11.53 -4.55 42.98
C ILE A 24 -10.40 -4.87 43.97
N LYS A 25 -10.68 -4.95 45.27
CA LYS A 25 -9.69 -5.29 46.29
C LYS A 25 -8.97 -6.60 45.97
N PHE A 26 -9.69 -7.62 45.51
CA PHE A 26 -9.09 -8.91 45.13
C PHE A 26 -8.18 -8.86 43.88
N LEU A 27 -8.22 -7.76 43.11
CA LEU A 27 -7.31 -7.52 42.00
C LEU A 27 -6.02 -6.82 42.47
N ILE A 28 -6.06 -6.15 43.62
CA ILE A 28 -4.92 -5.43 44.19
C ILE A 28 -4.23 -6.32 45.23
N ASP A 29 -5.01 -6.86 46.16
CA ASP A 29 -4.57 -7.69 47.27
C ASP A 29 -4.67 -9.17 46.85
N ARG A 30 -3.60 -9.67 46.21
CA ARG A 30 -3.50 -11.07 45.80
C ARG A 30 -2.48 -11.82 46.65
N GLU A 31 -2.80 -13.07 46.95
CA GLU A 31 -1.92 -13.96 47.72
C GLU A 31 -0.75 -14.49 46.89
N ASP A 32 -0.89 -14.51 45.56
CA ASP A 32 0.09 -15.10 44.63
C ASP A 32 1.20 -14.14 44.18
N GLY A 33 1.16 -12.87 44.57
CA GLY A 33 2.22 -11.91 44.28
C GLY A 33 1.76 -10.46 44.29
N GLU A 34 2.73 -9.55 44.16
CA GLU A 34 2.47 -8.12 44.06
C GLU A 34 2.26 -7.71 42.60
N PHE A 35 1.05 -7.29 42.26
CA PHE A 35 0.71 -6.83 40.91
C PHE A 35 0.46 -5.33 40.88
N VAL A 36 0.95 -4.68 39.82
CA VAL A 36 0.88 -3.24 39.66
C VAL A 36 0.33 -2.84 38.30
N PHE A 37 -0.34 -1.69 38.26
CA PHE A 37 -0.77 -1.06 37.02
C PHE A 37 0.30 -0.09 36.50
N ARG A 38 0.63 -0.18 35.22
CA ARG A 38 1.60 0.69 34.55
C ARG A 38 1.08 1.18 33.21
N LEU A 39 1.38 2.42 32.88
CA LEU A 39 1.04 3.02 31.59
C LEU A 39 2.22 2.92 30.61
N HIS A 40 1.92 2.49 29.40
CA HIS A 40 2.84 2.47 28.28
C HIS A 40 2.10 2.74 26.96
N HIS A 41 2.55 3.72 26.16
CA HIS A 41 1.88 4.19 24.93
C HIS A 41 0.34 4.35 25.05
N ASN A 42 -0.11 5.06 26.09
CA ASN A 42 -1.53 5.27 26.42
C ASN A 42 -2.34 4.01 26.77
N LYS A 43 -1.69 2.86 26.92
CA LYS A 43 -2.30 1.61 27.37
C LYS A 43 -1.93 1.33 28.82
N VAL A 44 -2.91 0.85 29.59
CA VAL A 44 -2.70 0.43 30.99
C VAL A 44 -2.49 -1.06 31.00
N PHE A 45 -1.35 -1.50 31.52
CA PHE A 45 -0.97 -2.88 31.70
C PHE A 45 -1.05 -3.25 33.17
N TYR A 46 -1.51 -4.47 33.44
CA TYR A 46 -1.47 -5.12 34.73
C TYR A 46 -0.36 -6.17 34.71
N ILE A 47 0.62 -6.03 35.59
CA ILE A 47 1.87 -6.76 35.52
C ILE A 47 2.35 -7.14 36.92
N ASP A 48 2.94 -8.31 37.04
CA ASP A 48 3.67 -8.73 38.24
C ASP A 48 4.89 -7.81 38.49
N ALA A 49 5.13 -7.45 39.74
CA ALA A 49 6.19 -6.52 40.12
C ALA A 49 7.60 -7.04 39.77
N GLN A 50 7.83 -8.35 39.78
CA GLN A 50 9.11 -8.95 39.38
C GLN A 50 9.29 -8.86 37.86
N VAL A 51 8.24 -9.15 37.09
CA VAL A 51 8.26 -9.00 35.62
C VAL A 51 8.49 -7.54 35.22
N LEU A 52 7.93 -6.58 35.97
CA LEU A 52 8.18 -5.17 35.75
C LEU A 52 9.66 -4.79 35.94
N LYS A 53 10.35 -5.35 36.95
CA LYS A 53 11.80 -5.14 37.18
C LYS A 53 12.64 -5.72 36.03
N MET A 54 12.22 -6.85 35.46
CA MET A 54 12.90 -7.39 34.27
C MET A 54 12.66 -6.48 33.07
N ALA A 55 11.42 -6.06 32.84
CA ALA A 55 11.03 -5.21 31.72
C ALA A 55 11.67 -3.80 31.76
N SER A 56 12.17 -3.32 32.91
CA SER A 56 12.86 -2.03 32.99
C SER A 56 14.25 -2.02 32.34
N HIS A 57 14.81 -3.19 32.00
CA HIS A 57 16.09 -3.28 31.29
C HIS A 57 15.95 -3.07 29.77
N ILE A 58 14.71 -3.04 29.25
CA ILE A 58 14.42 -2.82 27.83
C ILE A 58 14.11 -1.35 27.59
N GLY A 59 14.71 -0.76 26.55
CA GLY A 59 14.46 0.62 26.14
C GLY A 59 12.98 0.88 25.85
N ARG A 60 12.51 2.11 26.12
CA ARG A 60 11.09 2.47 25.99
C ARG A 60 10.52 2.22 24.58
N ASP A 61 11.32 2.48 23.54
CA ASP A 61 10.91 2.35 22.15
C ASP A 61 10.94 0.89 21.65
N GLU A 62 11.70 0.04 22.33
CA GLU A 62 11.82 -1.40 22.01
C GLU A 62 10.80 -2.25 22.79
N LEU A 63 10.34 -1.77 23.95
CA LEU A 63 9.37 -2.48 24.77
C LEU A 63 7.96 -2.40 24.13
N ILE A 64 7.52 -3.49 23.48
CA ILE A 64 6.21 -3.54 22.81
C ILE A 64 5.06 -3.68 23.84
N ALA A 65 5.18 -4.62 24.77
CA ALA A 65 4.20 -4.89 25.84
C ALA A 65 4.83 -5.72 26.96
N ALA A 66 4.31 -5.59 28.19
CA ALA A 66 4.64 -6.45 29.31
C ALA A 66 3.42 -6.55 30.24
N GLY A 67 3.02 -7.78 30.58
CA GLY A 67 1.78 -8.05 31.32
C GLY A 67 0.51 -7.99 30.47
N THR A 68 -0.64 -8.01 31.13
CA THR A 68 -1.96 -8.01 30.48
C THR A 68 -2.44 -6.58 30.26
N CYS A 69 -2.79 -6.22 29.02
CA CYS A 69 -3.37 -4.91 28.73
C CYS A 69 -4.82 -4.86 29.24
N PHE A 70 -5.14 -3.90 30.10
CA PHE A 70 -6.51 -3.69 30.58
C PHE A 70 -7.31 -2.75 29.68
N GLY A 71 -6.62 -1.85 28.97
CA GLY A 71 -7.28 -0.92 28.08
C GLY A 71 -6.40 0.26 27.72
N LYS A 72 -7.01 1.28 27.13
CA LYS A 72 -6.30 2.48 26.68
C LYS A 72 -7.06 3.77 27.01
N PHE A 73 -6.29 4.83 27.24
CA PHE A 73 -6.81 6.19 27.30
C PHE A 73 -7.02 6.75 25.89
N THR A 74 -8.14 7.45 25.69
CA THR A 74 -8.40 8.23 24.48
C THR A 74 -7.67 9.56 24.54
N LYS A 75 -7.56 10.25 23.40
CA LYS A 75 -7.04 11.63 23.34
C LYS A 75 -7.82 12.61 24.24
N THR A 76 -9.07 12.28 24.55
CA THR A 76 -9.97 13.05 25.42
C THR A 76 -9.89 12.64 26.90
N GLY A 77 -8.94 11.79 27.29
CA GLY A 77 -8.73 11.35 28.67
C GLY A 77 -9.71 10.28 29.18
N LYS A 78 -10.65 9.79 28.35
CA LYS A 78 -11.55 8.69 28.74
C LYS A 78 -10.85 7.34 28.65
N PHE A 79 -11.14 6.44 29.59
CA PHE A 79 -10.58 5.09 29.58
C PHE A 79 -11.51 4.07 28.89
N LYS A 80 -10.97 3.32 27.92
CA LYS A 80 -11.68 2.22 27.23
C LYS A 80 -11.02 0.88 27.59
N LEU A 81 -11.79 -0.03 28.17
CA LEU A 81 -11.37 -1.41 28.44
C LEU A 81 -11.16 -2.18 27.13
N GLN A 82 -10.22 -3.11 27.13
CA GLN A 82 -9.98 -4.03 26.02
C GLN A 82 -10.31 -5.47 26.41
N ILE A 83 -10.61 -6.32 25.42
CA ILE A 83 -11.01 -7.71 25.64
C ILE A 83 -9.95 -8.53 26.40
N THR A 84 -8.69 -8.13 26.33
CA THR A 84 -7.56 -8.75 27.03
C THR A 84 -7.67 -8.77 28.55
N CYS A 85 -8.51 -7.94 29.18
CA CYS A 85 -8.78 -8.04 30.63
C CYS A 85 -9.96 -8.95 31.00
N LEU A 86 -10.56 -9.65 30.03
CA LEU A 86 -11.76 -10.44 30.26
C LEU A 86 -11.56 -11.47 31.37
N ASP A 87 -10.43 -12.17 31.42
CA ASP A 87 -10.19 -13.21 32.43
C ASP A 87 -10.22 -12.65 33.86
N TYR A 88 -9.60 -11.47 34.05
CA TYR A 88 -9.60 -10.77 35.33
C TYR A 88 -10.98 -10.21 35.67
N LEU A 89 -11.69 -9.66 34.68
CA LEU A 89 -13.05 -9.17 34.90
C LEU A 89 -14.00 -10.32 35.22
N ALA A 90 -13.92 -11.44 34.50
CA ALA A 90 -14.78 -12.61 34.64
C ALA A 90 -14.68 -13.22 36.04
N LYS A 91 -13.46 -13.32 36.58
CA LYS A 91 -13.18 -13.87 37.91
C LYS A 91 -13.89 -13.10 39.04
N TYR A 92 -13.89 -11.77 38.97
CA TYR A 92 -14.35 -10.91 40.07
C TYR A 92 -15.63 -10.12 39.76
N ALA A 93 -16.24 -10.33 38.59
CA ALA A 93 -17.43 -9.62 38.14
C ALA A 93 -18.58 -9.74 39.14
N LYS A 94 -19.15 -8.58 39.52
CA LYS A 94 -20.32 -8.53 40.40
C LYS A 94 -21.58 -9.01 39.70
N TYR A 95 -21.74 -8.66 38.42
CA TYR A 95 -22.93 -9.00 37.64
C TYR A 95 -22.54 -9.72 36.35
N LYS A 96 -23.23 -10.82 36.09
CA LYS A 96 -23.01 -11.73 34.96
C LYS A 96 -24.30 -11.93 34.17
N VAL A 97 -24.15 -12.10 32.86
CA VAL A 97 -25.23 -12.34 31.90
C VAL A 97 -24.86 -13.56 31.06
N TRP A 98 -25.76 -14.53 30.96
CA TRP A 98 -25.59 -15.72 30.13
C TRP A 98 -26.42 -15.60 28.86
N VAL A 99 -25.83 -15.97 27.74
CA VAL A 99 -26.43 -15.87 26.40
C VAL A 99 -26.76 -17.27 25.89
N LYS A 100 -27.88 -17.40 25.20
CA LYS A 100 -28.28 -18.62 24.51
C LYS A 100 -27.35 -18.90 23.31
N PRO A 101 -27.20 -20.15 22.85
CA PRO A 101 -26.33 -20.50 21.72
C PRO A 101 -26.56 -19.67 20.45
N ASN A 102 -27.81 -19.34 20.11
CA ASN A 102 -28.15 -18.50 18.94
C ASN A 102 -27.68 -17.04 19.07
N GLY A 103 -27.47 -16.55 20.30
CA GLY A 103 -26.97 -15.22 20.58
C GLY A 103 -25.46 -15.12 20.72
N GLU A 104 -24.75 -16.23 20.94
CA GLU A 104 -23.30 -16.26 21.14
C GLU A 104 -22.55 -15.76 19.91
N GLN A 105 -22.76 -16.37 18.74
CA GLN A 105 -22.12 -15.94 17.49
C GLN A 105 -22.43 -14.47 17.18
N THR A 106 -23.70 -14.08 17.36
CA THR A 106 -24.15 -12.70 17.17
C THR A 106 -23.35 -11.72 18.03
N PHE A 107 -23.14 -12.04 19.32
CA PHE A 107 -22.35 -11.23 20.24
C PHE A 107 -20.85 -11.20 19.88
N LEU A 108 -20.27 -12.34 19.52
CA LEU A 108 -18.86 -12.46 19.09
C LEU A 108 -18.57 -11.63 17.83
N TYR A 109 -19.55 -11.49 16.94
CA TYR A 109 -19.45 -10.61 15.76
C TYR A 109 -19.60 -9.11 16.08
N GLY A 110 -19.76 -8.75 17.35
CA GLY A 110 -19.77 -7.35 17.82
C GLY A 110 -21.17 -6.77 18.00
N ASN A 111 -22.23 -7.57 17.88
CA ASN A 111 -23.59 -7.09 18.14
C ASN A 111 -23.89 -7.02 19.64
N HIS A 112 -24.99 -6.35 19.97
CA HIS A 112 -25.52 -6.25 21.32
C HIS A 112 -26.32 -7.50 21.71
N VAL A 113 -26.49 -7.73 23.02
CA VAL A 113 -27.32 -8.85 23.50
C VAL A 113 -28.78 -8.40 23.53
N LEU A 114 -29.60 -9.03 22.70
CA LEU A 114 -31.04 -8.83 22.67
C LEU A 114 -31.72 -9.69 23.75
N LYS A 115 -32.94 -9.31 24.16
CA LYS A 115 -33.72 -10.08 25.12
C LYS A 115 -33.99 -11.51 24.65
N GLY A 116 -34.21 -11.73 23.36
CA GLY A 116 -34.38 -13.07 22.78
C GLY A 116 -33.15 -13.98 22.94
N HIS A 117 -31.96 -13.37 22.99
CA HIS A 117 -30.68 -14.04 23.21
C HIS A 117 -30.31 -14.24 24.69
N LEU A 118 -31.03 -13.58 25.60
CA LEU A 118 -30.76 -13.66 27.04
C LEU A 118 -31.20 -15.03 27.59
N ALA A 119 -30.28 -15.77 28.19
CA ALA A 119 -30.57 -17.01 28.92
C ALA A 119 -30.82 -16.72 30.41
N ARG A 120 -29.81 -16.16 31.10
CA ARG A 120 -29.85 -15.84 32.54
C ARG A 120 -29.19 -14.48 32.78
N ILE A 121 -29.64 -13.76 33.79
CA ILE A 121 -28.99 -12.54 34.30
C ILE A 121 -28.90 -12.65 35.82
N THR A 122 -27.83 -12.11 36.40
CA THR A 122 -27.68 -12.05 37.85
C THR A 122 -28.83 -11.26 38.47
N GLU A 123 -29.36 -11.72 39.61
CA GLU A 123 -30.44 -11.02 40.28
C GLU A 123 -30.01 -9.63 40.77
N ASN A 124 -30.97 -8.71 40.85
CA ASN A 124 -30.73 -7.32 41.27
C ASN A 124 -29.67 -6.58 40.45
N THR A 125 -29.48 -6.95 39.18
CA THR A 125 -28.58 -6.22 38.28
C THR A 125 -29.20 -4.84 37.97
N PRO A 126 -28.54 -3.73 38.33
CA PRO A 126 -29.03 -2.39 38.03
C PRO A 126 -28.85 -2.04 36.56
N SER A 127 -29.61 -1.05 36.08
CA SER A 127 -29.36 -0.44 34.77
C SER A 127 -28.04 0.35 34.77
N ASN A 128 -27.48 0.57 33.59
CA ASN A 128 -26.23 1.28 33.32
C ASN A 128 -25.00 0.73 34.07
N THR A 129 -25.02 -0.56 34.42
CA THR A 129 -23.95 -1.23 35.16
C THR A 129 -23.14 -2.15 34.25
N GLY A 130 -21.85 -2.31 34.54
CA GLY A 130 -20.98 -3.21 33.80
C GLY A 130 -21.31 -4.67 34.11
N VAL A 131 -21.45 -5.47 33.06
CA VAL A 131 -21.72 -6.92 33.15
C VAL A 131 -20.70 -7.70 32.33
N VAL A 132 -20.37 -8.89 32.78
CA VAL A 132 -19.60 -9.87 31.99
C VAL A 132 -20.58 -10.85 31.33
N ILE A 133 -20.40 -11.06 30.03
CA ILE A 133 -21.23 -11.92 29.20
C ILE A 133 -20.58 -13.31 29.15
N TYR A 134 -21.38 -14.34 29.39
CA TYR A 134 -21.00 -15.74 29.41
C TYR A 134 -21.82 -16.54 28.40
N SER A 135 -21.19 -17.61 27.89
CA SER A 135 -21.87 -18.74 27.27
C SER A 135 -22.71 -19.48 28.31
N ILE A 136 -23.71 -20.25 27.86
CA ILE A 136 -24.43 -21.18 28.74
C ILE A 136 -23.51 -22.22 29.41
N SER A 137 -22.33 -22.48 28.83
CA SER A 137 -21.30 -23.38 29.37
C SER A 137 -20.31 -22.68 30.32
N ASP A 138 -20.68 -21.53 30.88
CA ASP A 138 -19.85 -20.72 31.80
C ASP A 138 -18.50 -20.25 31.22
N ILE A 139 -18.39 -20.18 29.89
CA ILE A 139 -17.22 -19.59 29.20
C ILE A 139 -17.43 -18.07 29.09
N PRO A 140 -16.51 -17.21 29.56
CA PRO A 140 -16.62 -15.76 29.39
C PRO A 140 -16.43 -15.38 27.91
N LEU A 141 -17.39 -14.66 27.35
CA LEU A 141 -17.40 -14.25 25.94
C LEU A 141 -16.98 -12.79 25.75
N GLY A 142 -17.21 -11.95 26.76
CA GLY A 142 -16.90 -10.53 26.69
C GLY A 142 -17.55 -9.75 27.83
N PHE A 143 -17.62 -8.43 27.69
CA PHE A 143 -18.21 -7.54 28.69
C PHE A 143 -18.99 -6.40 28.03
N GLY A 144 -19.93 -5.83 28.77
CA GLY A 144 -20.84 -4.82 28.25
C GLY A 144 -21.48 -3.98 29.35
N MET A 145 -22.44 -3.14 28.98
CA MET A 145 -23.26 -2.39 29.91
C MET A 145 -24.71 -2.86 29.84
N CYS A 146 -25.27 -3.25 30.98
CA CYS A 146 -26.68 -3.60 31.10
C CYS A 146 -27.52 -2.32 30.99
N MET A 147 -28.52 -2.30 30.12
CA MET A 147 -29.38 -1.12 29.92
C MET A 147 -30.67 -1.18 30.74
N LYS A 148 -31.03 -2.35 31.23
CA LYS A 148 -32.31 -2.63 31.88
C LYS A 148 -32.05 -3.35 33.19
N THR A 149 -32.92 -3.16 34.17
CA THR A 149 -32.83 -3.91 35.43
C THR A 149 -33.25 -5.37 35.22
N THR A 150 -32.86 -6.27 36.14
CA THR A 150 -33.32 -7.67 36.08
C THR A 150 -34.84 -7.79 36.02
N ALA A 151 -35.58 -6.94 36.74
CA ALA A 151 -37.05 -6.91 36.71
C ALA A 151 -37.57 -6.48 35.33
N GLN A 152 -37.06 -5.38 34.78
CA GLN A 152 -37.44 -4.90 33.45
C GLN A 152 -37.13 -5.92 32.35
N CYS A 153 -36.09 -6.73 32.52
CA CYS A 153 -35.75 -7.80 31.56
C CYS A 153 -36.80 -8.89 31.46
N ARG A 154 -37.76 -9.00 32.39
CA ARG A 154 -38.82 -10.02 32.35
C ARG A 154 -39.91 -9.66 31.35
N ASP A 155 -40.27 -8.39 31.27
CA ASP A 155 -41.42 -7.90 30.50
C ASP A 155 -41.04 -7.28 29.14
N LEU A 156 -39.75 -7.33 28.77
CA LEU A 156 -39.26 -6.78 27.51
C LEU A 156 -39.53 -7.69 26.31
N ASP A 157 -39.84 -7.07 25.18
CA ASP A 157 -39.95 -7.76 23.91
C ASP A 157 -38.58 -8.36 23.46
N PRO A 158 -38.55 -9.54 22.82
CA PRO A 158 -37.32 -10.24 22.43
C PRO A 158 -36.33 -9.43 21.60
N THR A 159 -36.78 -8.43 20.84
CA THR A 159 -35.94 -7.60 19.98
C THR A 159 -35.19 -6.49 20.74
N HIS A 160 -35.58 -6.22 21.99
CA HIS A 160 -34.99 -5.14 22.75
C HIS A 160 -33.56 -5.46 23.22
N VAL A 161 -32.69 -4.46 23.17
CA VAL A 161 -31.32 -4.57 23.67
C VAL A 161 -31.31 -4.58 25.20
N VAL A 162 -30.76 -5.65 25.77
CA VAL A 162 -30.57 -5.81 27.21
C VAL A 162 -29.17 -5.38 27.62
N VAL A 163 -28.15 -5.76 26.84
CA VAL A 163 -26.75 -5.41 27.09
C VAL A 163 -26.12 -4.79 25.86
N ILE A 164 -25.58 -3.57 26.01
CA ILE A 164 -24.72 -2.97 25.00
C ILE A 164 -23.34 -3.58 25.10
N ASN A 165 -22.90 -4.19 24.00
CA ASN A 165 -21.57 -4.73 23.86
C ASN A 165 -20.52 -3.60 23.94
N GLN A 166 -19.58 -3.72 24.88
CA GLN A 166 -18.42 -2.82 25.00
C GLN A 166 -17.09 -3.56 24.78
N ALA A 167 -17.13 -4.87 24.61
CA ALA A 167 -16.00 -5.70 24.32
C ALA A 167 -15.69 -5.65 22.82
N ASP A 168 -14.45 -5.29 22.48
CA ASP A 168 -13.97 -5.36 21.10
C ASP A 168 -13.53 -6.79 20.75
N VAL A 169 -14.47 -7.74 20.84
CA VAL A 169 -14.22 -9.17 20.53
C VAL A 169 -13.77 -9.32 19.07
N GLY A 170 -14.28 -8.44 18.20
CA GLY A 170 -13.95 -8.40 16.79
C GLY A 170 -12.54 -7.89 16.48
N GLU A 171 -11.85 -7.11 17.33
CA GLU A 171 -10.45 -6.71 17.08
C GLU A 171 -9.53 -7.94 17.07
N TYR A 172 -9.70 -8.86 18.03
CA TYR A 172 -8.95 -10.11 18.10
C TYR A 172 -9.25 -11.03 16.90
N LEU A 173 -10.54 -11.21 16.58
CA LEU A 173 -10.95 -12.01 15.42
C LEU A 173 -10.51 -11.36 14.10
N ARG A 174 -10.59 -10.04 13.91
CA ARG A 174 -10.13 -9.35 12.67
C ARG A 174 -8.62 -9.27 12.53
N CYS A 175 -7.86 -9.35 13.63
CA CYS A 175 -6.40 -9.48 13.59
C CYS A 175 -5.98 -10.87 13.09
N LEU A 176 -6.74 -11.92 13.43
CA LEU A 176 -6.51 -13.29 12.97
C LEU A 176 -7.18 -13.61 11.63
N ILE A 177 -8.28 -12.92 11.31
CA ILE A 177 -9.11 -13.14 10.13
C ILE A 177 -8.78 -12.08 9.07
N TRP A 178 -7.79 -12.41 8.22
CA TRP A 178 -7.59 -11.93 6.85
C TRP A 178 -7.20 -10.45 6.65
N LYS A 179 -5.92 -10.10 6.83
CA LYS A 179 -5.30 -9.28 5.78
C LYS A 179 -5.00 -10.20 4.62
N LYS A 180 -5.94 -10.35 3.67
CA LYS A 180 -5.65 -11.01 2.38
C LYS A 180 -4.31 -10.47 1.88
N GLU A 181 -3.30 -11.32 1.87
CA GLU A 181 -2.00 -10.96 1.35
C GLU A 181 -2.14 -10.72 -0.15
N ILE A 182 -1.44 -9.70 -0.63
CA ILE A 182 -1.47 -9.35 -2.03
C ILE A 182 -0.08 -9.16 -2.59
N VAL A 183 0.07 -9.57 -3.84
CA VAL A 183 1.13 -9.11 -4.72
C VAL A 183 0.62 -7.86 -5.42
N ALA A 184 1.31 -6.73 -5.27
CA ALA A 184 0.95 -5.49 -5.97
C ALA A 184 1.51 -5.51 -7.39
N LYS A 185 0.65 -5.69 -8.39
CA LYS A 185 1.01 -5.71 -9.82
C LYS A 185 0.89 -4.32 -10.43
N PHE A 186 1.95 -3.84 -11.06
CA PHE A 186 1.99 -2.63 -11.90
C PHE A 186 2.29 -3.00 -13.35
N VAL A 187 1.82 -2.19 -14.29
CA VAL A 187 2.00 -2.42 -15.73
C VAL A 187 2.59 -1.18 -16.40
N VAL A 188 3.74 -1.35 -17.05
CA VAL A 188 4.36 -0.37 -17.95
C VAL A 188 4.16 -0.86 -19.38
N ASN A 189 3.26 -0.24 -20.14
CA ASN A 189 2.90 -0.68 -21.48
C ASN A 189 2.93 0.47 -22.48
N GLY A 190 3.69 0.29 -23.57
CA GLY A 190 3.89 1.28 -24.63
C GLY A 190 5.10 2.21 -24.39
N PRO A 191 5.24 3.27 -25.23
CA PRO A 191 6.34 4.21 -25.13
C PRO A 191 6.37 4.96 -23.79
N ILE A 192 7.54 5.10 -23.19
CA ILE A 192 7.73 5.76 -21.90
C ILE A 192 7.79 7.28 -22.12
N ASN A 193 6.76 7.97 -21.65
CA ASN A 193 6.62 9.42 -21.69
C ASN A 193 6.02 9.94 -20.38
N GLN A 194 5.92 11.27 -20.25
CA GLN A 194 5.43 11.91 -19.03
C GLN A 194 4.03 11.45 -18.62
N LYS A 195 3.14 11.18 -19.59
CA LYS A 195 1.77 10.71 -19.33
C LYS A 195 1.77 9.30 -18.73
N LEU A 196 2.62 8.40 -19.23
CA LEU A 196 2.77 7.05 -18.67
C LEU A 196 3.31 7.14 -17.23
N THR A 197 4.35 7.95 -17.01
CA THR A 197 4.94 8.13 -15.68
C THR A 197 3.92 8.68 -14.67
N GLN A 198 3.14 9.70 -15.04
CA GLN A 198 2.09 10.24 -14.17
C GLN A 198 1.04 9.18 -13.81
N LYS A 199 0.63 8.36 -14.78
CA LYS A 199 -0.29 7.24 -14.53
C LYS A 199 0.32 6.25 -13.54
N LEU A 200 1.56 5.82 -13.76
CA LEU A 200 2.27 4.91 -12.87
C LEU A 200 2.39 5.47 -11.44
N MET A 201 2.70 6.77 -11.30
CA MET A 201 2.75 7.44 -10.00
C MET A 201 1.38 7.42 -9.30
N ALA A 202 0.29 7.60 -10.04
CA ALA A 202 -1.07 7.50 -9.51
C ALA A 202 -1.39 6.07 -9.06
N ASP A 203 -0.99 5.06 -9.83
CA ASP A 203 -1.17 3.64 -9.48
C ASP A 203 -0.40 3.28 -8.20
N VAL A 204 0.85 3.73 -8.06
CA VAL A 204 1.66 3.58 -6.84
C VAL A 204 1.01 4.28 -5.64
N ALA A 205 0.41 5.45 -5.84
CA ALA A 205 -0.33 6.16 -4.81
C ALA A 205 -1.60 5.39 -4.39
N LYS A 206 -2.32 4.77 -5.33
CA LYS A 206 -3.45 3.87 -5.05
C LYS A 206 -2.98 2.67 -4.21
N ALA A 207 -1.90 2.01 -4.60
CA ALA A 207 -1.33 0.87 -3.87
C ALA A 207 -0.86 1.25 -2.45
N SER A 208 -0.29 2.43 -2.27
CA SER A 208 0.16 2.94 -0.97
C SER A 208 -0.96 3.06 0.06
N LYS A 209 -2.19 3.36 -0.41
CA LYS A 209 -3.40 3.49 0.40
C LYS A 209 -4.13 2.16 0.66
N SER A 210 -3.63 1.04 0.12
CA SER A 210 -4.23 -0.28 0.31
C SER A 210 -4.24 -0.69 1.79
N LYS A 211 -5.39 -1.17 2.28
CA LYS A 211 -5.52 -1.77 3.63
C LYS A 211 -5.04 -3.23 3.69
N LYS A 212 -4.85 -3.87 2.53
CA LYS A 212 -4.36 -5.25 2.42
C LYS A 212 -2.85 -5.30 2.67
N LYS A 213 -2.34 -6.43 3.18
CA LYS A 213 -0.90 -6.63 3.37
C LYS A 213 -0.26 -6.91 2.02
N ILE A 214 0.59 -6.00 1.56
CA ILE A 214 1.41 -6.22 0.36
C ILE A 214 2.60 -7.06 0.79
N VAL A 215 2.87 -8.16 0.09
CA VAL A 215 3.99 -9.08 0.38
C VAL A 215 5.06 -9.09 -0.71
N ALA A 216 4.74 -8.53 -1.88
CA ALA A 216 5.66 -8.34 -3.00
C ALA A 216 5.13 -7.28 -3.97
N VAL A 217 6.03 -6.71 -4.75
CA VAL A 217 5.73 -5.89 -5.93
C VAL A 217 6.08 -6.68 -7.18
N ALA A 218 5.18 -6.73 -8.17
CA ALA A 218 5.43 -7.31 -9.48
C ALA A 218 5.20 -6.25 -10.56
N VAL A 219 6.13 -6.09 -11.49
CA VAL A 219 6.04 -5.09 -12.56
C VAL A 219 6.11 -5.78 -13.90
N ALA A 220 5.03 -5.73 -14.68
CA ALA A 220 5.00 -6.19 -16.06
C ALA A 220 5.43 -5.05 -16.99
N ILE A 221 6.45 -5.29 -17.82
CA ILE A 221 7.06 -4.30 -18.70
C ILE A 221 6.91 -4.78 -20.15
N ASN A 222 6.18 -3.99 -20.92
CA ASN A 222 6.00 -4.15 -22.36
C ASN A 222 6.24 -2.80 -23.05
N SER A 223 7.51 -2.41 -23.17
CA SER A 223 7.91 -1.12 -23.69
C SER A 223 9.17 -1.20 -24.56
N PRO A 224 9.18 -0.54 -25.75
CA PRO A 224 10.38 -0.37 -26.56
C PRO A 224 11.33 0.72 -26.01
N GLY A 225 10.95 1.41 -24.93
CA GLY A 225 11.69 2.53 -24.38
C GLY A 225 10.96 3.86 -24.52
N GLY A 226 11.72 4.96 -24.46
CA GLY A 226 11.19 6.31 -24.52
C GLY A 226 12.13 7.31 -23.84
N SER A 227 11.56 8.31 -23.17
CA SER A 227 12.35 9.33 -22.49
C SER A 227 13.22 8.73 -21.36
N ALA A 228 14.52 9.01 -21.38
CA ALA A 228 15.47 8.58 -20.36
C ALA A 228 15.06 9.03 -18.95
N VAL A 229 14.73 10.33 -18.80
CA VAL A 229 14.25 10.89 -17.53
C VAL A 229 12.99 10.20 -17.03
N GLN A 230 12.03 9.93 -17.92
CA GLN A 230 10.77 9.27 -17.54
C GLN A 230 10.97 7.79 -17.16
N SER A 231 11.97 7.14 -17.76
CA SER A 231 12.36 5.76 -17.44
C SER A 231 12.99 5.70 -16.04
N ALA A 232 13.96 6.57 -15.75
CA ALA A 232 14.58 6.69 -14.44
C ALA A 232 13.55 7.01 -13.33
N LEU A 233 12.70 8.03 -13.54
CA LEU A 233 11.65 8.40 -12.58
C LEU A 233 10.66 7.27 -12.31
N SER A 234 10.30 6.48 -13.34
CA SER A 234 9.39 5.35 -13.20
C SER A 234 10.01 4.22 -12.39
N GLY A 235 11.27 3.87 -12.69
CA GLY A 235 12.05 2.89 -11.96
C GLY A 235 12.20 3.25 -10.49
N ASP A 236 12.70 4.45 -10.21
CA ASP A 236 12.89 4.96 -8.85
C ASP A 236 11.58 4.96 -8.06
N LYS A 237 10.45 5.29 -8.69
CA LYS A 237 9.17 5.33 -7.99
C LYS A 237 8.72 3.94 -7.51
N LEU A 238 8.89 2.94 -8.35
CA LEU A 238 8.55 1.54 -8.05
C LEU A 238 9.46 0.98 -6.96
N GLU A 239 10.76 1.21 -7.08
CA GLU A 239 11.75 0.78 -6.10
C GLU A 239 11.51 1.44 -4.74
N ASN A 240 11.35 2.76 -4.70
CA ASN A 240 11.04 3.51 -3.47
C ASN A 240 9.72 3.06 -2.83
N PHE A 241 8.77 2.54 -3.61
CA PHE A 241 7.53 1.99 -3.09
C PHE A 241 7.75 0.63 -2.42
N ALA A 242 8.45 -0.29 -3.09
CA ALA A 242 8.82 -1.59 -2.55
C ALA A 242 9.63 -1.44 -1.25
N ARG A 243 10.65 -0.57 -1.26
CA ARG A 243 11.50 -0.25 -0.10
C ARG A 243 10.71 0.28 1.09
N ARG A 244 9.77 1.22 0.87
CA ARG A 244 8.91 1.75 1.94
C ARG A 244 7.93 0.72 2.52
N LYS A 245 7.64 -0.33 1.76
CA LYS A 245 6.79 -1.45 2.21
C LYS A 245 7.60 -2.60 2.79
N ASP A 246 8.94 -2.56 2.72
CA ASP A 246 9.85 -3.63 3.13
C ASP A 246 9.49 -4.98 2.47
N VAL A 247 9.31 -4.95 1.13
CA VAL A 247 8.94 -6.13 0.32
C VAL A 247 9.81 -6.21 -0.93
N PRO A 248 10.07 -7.42 -1.47
CA PRO A 248 10.82 -7.59 -2.72
C PRO A 248 10.05 -7.05 -3.93
N ILE A 249 10.81 -6.67 -4.96
CA ILE A 249 10.31 -6.24 -6.27
C ILE A 249 10.76 -7.22 -7.35
N TYR A 250 9.81 -7.68 -8.16
CA TYR A 250 10.06 -8.56 -9.30
C TYR A 250 9.63 -7.84 -10.57
N THR A 251 10.46 -7.87 -11.60
CA THR A 251 10.19 -7.20 -12.87
C THR A 251 10.19 -8.22 -13.99
N PHE A 252 9.23 -8.14 -14.89
CA PHE A 252 8.97 -9.10 -15.94
C PHE A 252 8.98 -8.40 -17.29
N ALA A 253 9.86 -8.82 -18.18
CA ALA A 253 9.79 -8.47 -19.58
C ALA A 253 8.71 -9.32 -20.26
N GLU A 254 7.69 -8.66 -20.81
CA GLU A 254 6.61 -9.29 -21.58
C GLU A 254 7.05 -9.47 -23.03
N ASN A 255 6.50 -8.77 -24.02
CA ASN A 255 6.99 -8.90 -25.41
C ASN A 255 8.31 -8.16 -25.61
N VAL A 256 8.41 -6.92 -25.11
CA VAL A 256 9.60 -6.09 -25.23
C VAL A 256 9.87 -5.32 -23.94
N ALA A 257 11.11 -5.29 -23.48
CA ALA A 257 11.60 -4.42 -22.43
C ALA A 257 13.00 -3.94 -22.83
N ALA A 258 13.04 -3.04 -23.81
CA ALA A 258 14.25 -2.54 -24.46
C ALA A 258 14.47 -1.05 -24.15
N SER A 259 15.71 -0.57 -24.19
CA SER A 259 16.10 0.83 -23.92
C SER A 259 15.52 1.31 -22.57
N GLY A 260 14.72 2.37 -22.54
CA GLY A 260 14.03 2.83 -21.31
C GLY A 260 13.17 1.75 -20.63
N GLY A 261 12.66 0.76 -21.37
CA GLY A 261 11.99 -0.40 -20.80
C GLY A 261 12.93 -1.28 -20.00
N TYR A 262 14.14 -1.53 -20.51
CA TYR A 262 15.20 -2.25 -19.81
C TYR A 262 15.74 -1.46 -18.62
N TRP A 263 15.79 -0.13 -18.74
CA TRP A 263 16.09 0.79 -17.63
C TRP A 263 15.15 0.56 -16.44
N ILE A 264 13.83 0.50 -16.68
CA ILE A 264 12.84 0.19 -15.63
C ILE A 264 12.97 -1.27 -15.17
N LEU A 265 13.20 -2.22 -16.08
CA LEU A 265 13.40 -3.64 -15.74
C LEU A 265 14.56 -3.79 -14.74
N CYS A 266 15.67 -3.09 -14.96
CA CYS A 266 16.82 -3.10 -14.05
C CYS A 266 16.54 -2.49 -12.68
N SER A 267 15.47 -1.70 -12.50
CA SER A 267 15.12 -1.11 -11.21
C SER A 267 14.59 -2.15 -10.20
N GLY A 268 14.36 -3.39 -10.64
CA GLY A 268 13.91 -4.50 -9.82
C GLY A 268 14.99 -5.21 -9.00
N ASN A 269 16.16 -4.61 -8.76
CA ASN A 269 17.28 -5.28 -8.09
C ASN A 269 18.10 -4.33 -7.19
N HIS A 270 17.43 -3.62 -6.28
CA HIS A 270 18.12 -2.71 -5.38
C HIS A 270 18.56 -3.43 -4.11
N ILE A 271 19.85 -3.37 -3.83
CA ILE A 271 20.47 -3.80 -2.57
C ILE A 271 19.75 -3.08 -1.43
N HIS A 272 18.86 -3.79 -0.75
CA HIS A 272 18.32 -3.31 0.51
C HIS A 272 19.44 -3.43 1.54
N LEU A 273 19.75 -2.32 2.21
CA LEU A 273 20.68 -2.23 3.33
C LEU A 273 20.57 -3.51 4.20
N ASN A 274 21.55 -4.41 4.06
CA ASN A 274 21.71 -5.66 4.81
C ASN A 274 20.65 -6.77 4.63
N LYS A 275 19.85 -6.77 3.55
CA LYS A 275 19.03 -7.94 3.16
C LYS A 275 19.06 -8.15 1.66
N ILE A 276 19.43 -9.37 1.22
CA ILE A 276 19.10 -9.87 -0.12
C ILE A 276 17.59 -10.16 -0.11
N LEU A 277 16.77 -9.12 -0.29
CA LEU A 277 15.38 -9.35 -0.67
C LEU A 277 15.41 -9.91 -2.09
N GLY A 278 14.65 -10.98 -2.34
CA GLY A 278 14.76 -11.85 -3.52
C GLY A 278 14.33 -11.24 -4.84
N ASP A 279 14.68 -9.98 -5.07
CA ASP A 279 14.61 -9.21 -6.28
C ASP A 279 15.15 -10.00 -7.48
N LYS A 280 14.36 -10.07 -8.57
CA LYS A 280 14.72 -10.80 -9.79
C LYS A 280 14.11 -10.18 -11.03
N LEU A 281 14.89 -10.21 -12.11
CA LEU A 281 14.47 -9.86 -13.46
C LEU A 281 14.10 -11.13 -14.22
N TYR A 282 12.85 -11.21 -14.68
CA TYR A 282 12.35 -12.32 -15.47
C TYR A 282 12.08 -11.90 -16.91
N THR A 283 12.16 -12.87 -17.81
CA THR A 283 11.82 -12.68 -19.22
C THR A 283 11.20 -13.94 -19.80
N ASN A 284 10.45 -13.83 -20.88
CA ASN A 284 10.13 -14.99 -21.71
C ASN A 284 11.32 -15.28 -22.66
N ARG A 285 11.46 -16.53 -23.12
CA ARG A 285 12.47 -16.91 -24.12
C ARG A 285 12.42 -16.03 -25.37
N SER A 286 11.22 -15.62 -25.78
CA SER A 286 10.98 -14.82 -26.98
C SER A 286 10.86 -13.31 -26.72
N SER A 287 11.00 -12.87 -25.47
CA SER A 287 11.02 -11.44 -25.15
C SER A 287 12.27 -10.77 -25.72
N ILE A 288 12.13 -9.50 -26.11
CA ILE A 288 13.26 -8.66 -26.53
C ILE A 288 13.67 -7.76 -25.37
N VAL A 289 14.92 -7.85 -24.92
CA VAL A 289 15.48 -7.00 -23.87
C VAL A 289 16.81 -6.37 -24.30
N GLY A 290 17.41 -5.53 -23.47
CA GLY A 290 18.65 -4.81 -23.79
C GLY A 290 18.36 -3.47 -24.48
N SER A 291 18.99 -3.22 -25.63
CA SER A 291 19.04 -1.90 -26.28
C SER A 291 19.57 -0.82 -25.33
N ILE A 292 20.66 -1.14 -24.61
CA ILE A 292 21.28 -0.23 -23.67
C ILE A 292 22.09 0.80 -24.46
N GLY A 293 21.45 1.93 -24.72
CA GLY A 293 21.97 3.01 -25.53
C GLY A 293 21.03 4.20 -25.54
N VAL A 294 21.52 5.32 -26.06
CA VAL A 294 20.78 6.58 -26.18
C VAL A 294 20.76 6.98 -27.65
N ILE A 295 19.60 7.41 -28.13
CA ILE A 295 19.44 7.92 -29.49
C ILE A 295 18.74 9.27 -29.45
N VAL A 296 19.12 10.15 -30.36
CA VAL A 296 18.42 11.40 -30.65
C VAL A 296 17.98 11.35 -32.11
N MET A 297 16.68 11.48 -32.34
CA MET A 297 16.10 11.51 -33.69
C MET A 297 15.52 12.89 -33.94
N LEU A 298 16.08 13.62 -34.91
CA LEU A 298 15.59 14.94 -35.31
C LEU A 298 15.07 14.88 -36.76
N PRO A 299 13.85 15.33 -37.04
CA PRO A 299 13.35 15.38 -38.41
C PRO A 299 14.10 16.46 -39.20
N ASN A 300 14.44 16.17 -40.46
CA ASN A 300 15.05 17.14 -41.37
C ASN A 300 14.01 17.58 -42.41
N PHE A 301 13.66 18.88 -42.40
CA PHE A 301 12.65 19.46 -43.29
C PHE A 301 13.23 20.33 -44.42
N ARG A 302 14.55 20.37 -44.57
CA ARG A 302 15.22 21.26 -45.55
C ARG A 302 14.67 21.09 -46.97
N GLY A 303 14.61 19.85 -47.47
CA GLY A 303 14.12 19.58 -48.82
C GLY A 303 12.67 20.03 -49.05
N LEU A 304 11.83 20.01 -48.00
CA LEU A 304 10.44 20.49 -48.09
C LEU A 304 10.39 22.03 -48.15
N PHE A 305 11.19 22.72 -47.36
CA PHE A 305 11.24 24.18 -47.37
C PHE A 305 11.84 24.73 -48.67
N ASP A 306 12.87 24.07 -49.22
CA ASP A 306 13.47 24.42 -50.50
C ASP A 306 12.44 24.33 -51.64
N GLN A 307 11.61 23.29 -51.64
CA GLN A 307 10.54 23.11 -52.64
C GLN A 307 9.40 24.11 -52.48
N THR A 308 8.98 24.38 -51.24
CA THR A 308 7.81 25.24 -50.95
C THR A 308 8.16 26.73 -50.91
N LYS A 309 9.45 27.07 -50.92
CA LYS A 309 9.98 28.44 -50.79
C LYS A 309 9.50 29.15 -49.50
N ILE A 310 9.17 28.38 -48.47
CA ILE A 310 8.77 28.88 -47.16
C ILE A 310 10.05 29.10 -46.33
N ASN A 311 10.31 30.36 -45.98
CA ASN A 311 11.41 30.72 -45.10
C ASN A 311 10.90 31.06 -43.71
N ARG A 312 11.47 30.42 -42.68
CA ARG A 312 11.19 30.72 -41.27
C ARG A 312 12.33 31.60 -40.73
N LEU A 313 12.00 32.77 -40.20
CA LEU A 313 12.95 33.68 -39.56
C LEU A 313 12.83 33.53 -38.04
N THR A 314 13.96 33.31 -37.36
CA THR A 314 14.00 33.23 -35.90
C THR A 314 15.03 34.20 -35.35
N ILE A 315 14.57 35.09 -34.47
CA ILE A 315 15.40 36.05 -33.75
C ILE A 315 15.46 35.59 -32.29
N THR A 316 16.67 35.33 -31.81
CA THR A 316 16.92 34.91 -30.43
C THR A 316 17.75 35.93 -29.68
N THR A 317 17.59 36.00 -28.36
CA THR A 317 18.40 36.85 -27.49
C THR A 317 19.85 36.36 -27.31
N SER A 318 20.13 35.10 -27.64
CA SER A 318 21.47 34.51 -27.56
C SER A 318 21.65 33.40 -28.60
N ASP A 319 22.84 33.34 -29.19
CA ASP A 319 23.24 32.26 -30.10
C ASP A 319 23.52 30.93 -29.38
N LYS A 320 23.57 30.95 -28.04
CA LYS A 320 23.84 29.77 -27.19
C LYS A 320 22.59 28.98 -26.81
N LEU A 321 21.40 29.42 -27.19
CA LEU A 321 20.15 28.72 -26.82
C LEU A 321 20.12 27.32 -27.43
N ILE A 322 19.99 26.30 -26.58
CA ILE A 322 19.90 24.89 -26.98
C ILE A 322 18.73 24.71 -27.96
N GLU A 323 17.57 25.33 -27.70
CA GLU A 323 16.42 25.27 -28.61
C GLU A 323 16.78 25.67 -30.04
N ARG A 324 17.61 26.71 -30.23
CA ARG A 324 18.09 27.14 -31.55
C ARG A 324 19.03 26.12 -32.18
N LYS A 325 19.92 25.49 -31.40
CA LYS A 325 20.84 24.45 -31.88
C LYS A 325 20.12 23.17 -32.32
N PHE A 326 18.97 22.86 -31.70
CA PHE A 326 18.12 21.71 -32.03
C PHE A 326 16.95 22.05 -32.97
N ASP A 327 16.84 23.31 -33.41
CA ASP A 327 15.76 23.76 -34.30
C ASP A 327 16.01 23.35 -35.76
N THR A 328 15.57 22.13 -36.10
CA THR A 328 15.64 21.63 -37.47
C THR A 328 14.64 22.27 -38.44
N LEU A 329 13.74 23.12 -37.95
CA LEU A 329 12.80 23.87 -38.78
C LEU A 329 13.40 25.19 -39.30
N ASN A 330 14.38 25.75 -38.60
CA ASN A 330 15.07 26.98 -38.98
C ASN A 330 16.46 26.75 -39.58
N LYS A 331 17.05 25.57 -39.40
CA LYS A 331 18.34 25.23 -40.00
C LYS A 331 18.18 24.96 -41.50
N GLN A 332 18.45 25.97 -42.33
CA GLN A 332 18.79 25.76 -43.74
C GLN A 332 20.22 25.20 -43.90
N GLU A 333 21.06 25.32 -42.87
CA GLU A 333 22.44 24.81 -42.83
C GLU A 333 22.54 23.44 -42.15
N GLU A 334 23.57 22.66 -42.49
CA GLU A 334 23.87 21.40 -41.79
C GLU A 334 24.27 21.66 -40.33
N PHE A 335 24.12 20.66 -39.46
CA PHE A 335 24.66 20.75 -38.10
C PHE A 335 26.17 21.02 -38.16
N THR A 336 26.64 22.07 -37.51
CA THR A 336 28.08 22.30 -37.35
C THR A 336 28.70 21.20 -36.51
N GLU A 337 30.02 21.01 -36.60
CA GLU A 337 30.72 20.04 -35.77
C GLU A 337 30.56 20.35 -34.26
N GLU A 338 30.48 21.63 -33.87
CA GLU A 338 30.22 22.01 -32.48
C GLU A 338 28.81 21.64 -32.03
N ASP A 339 27.81 21.76 -32.91
CA ASP A 339 26.44 21.33 -32.59
C ASP A 339 26.34 19.80 -32.47
N LYS A 340 27.03 19.06 -33.35
CA LYS A 340 27.10 17.59 -33.26
C LYS A 340 27.79 17.16 -31.97
N GLN A 341 28.93 17.75 -31.64
CA GLN A 341 29.68 17.42 -30.43
C GLN A 341 28.84 17.68 -29.17
N LEU A 342 28.13 18.82 -29.12
CA LEU A 342 27.23 19.10 -28.00
C LEU A 342 26.14 18.02 -27.83
N VAL A 343 25.55 17.54 -28.93
CA VAL A 343 24.56 16.46 -28.89
C VAL A 343 25.19 15.16 -28.39
N LEU A 344 26.40 14.83 -28.87
CA LEU A 344 27.14 13.65 -28.44
C LEU A 344 27.47 13.70 -26.94
N ASP A 345 27.96 14.83 -26.44
CA ASP A 345 28.27 15.00 -25.01
C ASP A 345 27.03 14.76 -24.12
N PHE A 346 25.86 15.28 -24.53
CA PHE A 346 24.60 15.01 -23.82
C PHE A 346 24.17 13.54 -23.89
N MET A 347 24.41 12.89 -25.04
CA MET A 347 24.11 11.47 -25.21
C MET A 347 25.02 10.60 -24.35
N ASP A 348 26.31 10.92 -24.27
CA ASP A 348 27.31 10.23 -23.46
C ASP A 348 26.97 10.33 -21.98
N GLU A 349 26.64 11.51 -21.47
CA GLU A 349 26.22 11.68 -20.07
C GLU A 349 24.94 10.89 -19.76
N THR A 350 23.97 10.89 -20.69
CA THR A 350 22.73 10.11 -20.54
C THR A 350 23.01 8.60 -20.55
N PHE A 351 23.94 8.16 -21.41
CA PHE A 351 24.35 6.77 -21.53
C PHE A 351 25.09 6.30 -20.28
N ASP A 352 26.01 7.11 -19.75
CA ASP A 352 26.73 6.82 -18.50
C ASP A 352 25.77 6.67 -17.32
N ASN A 353 24.73 7.50 -17.25
CA ASN A 353 23.68 7.35 -16.24
C ASN A 353 22.91 6.03 -16.39
N PHE A 354 22.57 5.64 -17.62
CA PHE A 354 21.87 4.37 -17.89
C PHE A 354 22.77 3.18 -17.53
N LYS A 355 23.98 3.14 -18.08
CA LYS A 355 25.01 2.13 -17.82
C LYS A 355 25.30 2.04 -16.31
N GLY A 356 25.43 3.18 -15.65
CA GLY A 356 25.61 3.27 -14.20
C GLY A 356 24.50 2.57 -13.43
N GLN A 357 23.22 2.75 -13.79
CA GLN A 357 22.14 2.03 -13.12
C GLN A 357 22.16 0.53 -13.42
N VAL A 358 22.40 0.12 -14.66
CA VAL A 358 22.53 -1.31 -15.01
C VAL A 358 23.63 -1.96 -14.19
N LEU A 359 24.80 -1.33 -14.11
CA LEU A 359 25.94 -1.85 -13.36
C LEU A 359 25.68 -1.85 -11.85
N ARG A 360 25.04 -0.82 -11.27
CA ARG A 360 24.66 -0.84 -9.84
C ARG A 360 23.88 -2.09 -9.46
N ASN A 361 23.07 -2.60 -10.37
CA ASN A 361 22.14 -3.70 -10.11
C ASN A 361 22.65 -5.05 -10.65
N ARG A 362 23.59 -5.05 -11.61
CA ARG A 362 24.00 -6.25 -12.35
C ARG A 362 25.51 -6.43 -12.53
N LYS A 363 26.36 -5.64 -11.86
CA LYS A 363 27.83 -5.74 -11.96
C LYS A 363 28.36 -7.15 -11.67
N ASP A 364 27.75 -7.86 -10.73
CA ASP A 364 28.16 -9.23 -10.37
C ASP A 364 27.57 -10.31 -11.31
N LYS A 365 26.71 -9.90 -12.25
CA LYS A 365 26.00 -10.79 -13.19
C LYS A 365 26.53 -10.65 -14.61
N ILE A 366 26.86 -9.43 -15.03
CA ILE A 366 27.40 -9.12 -16.35
C ILE A 366 28.92 -9.21 -16.27
N LYS A 367 29.53 -10.08 -17.06
CA LYS A 367 30.99 -10.22 -17.06
C LYS A 367 31.65 -9.02 -17.75
N LEU A 368 32.83 -8.63 -17.26
CA LEU A 368 33.62 -7.54 -17.84
C LEU A 368 33.93 -7.75 -19.33
N GLU A 369 34.20 -8.99 -19.74
CA GLU A 369 34.45 -9.36 -21.14
C GLU A 369 33.25 -9.12 -22.08
N ASP A 370 32.03 -9.11 -21.53
CA ASP A 370 30.80 -8.94 -22.30
C ASP A 370 30.36 -7.46 -22.39
N TYR A 371 31.08 -6.52 -21.76
CA TYR A 371 30.65 -5.11 -21.68
C TYR A 371 30.49 -4.46 -23.05
N GLU A 372 31.41 -4.70 -23.98
CA GLU A 372 31.30 -4.16 -25.34
C GLU A 372 30.07 -4.70 -26.08
N LYS A 373 29.71 -5.96 -25.82
CA LYS A 373 28.51 -6.57 -26.42
C LYS A 373 27.22 -6.04 -25.79
N VAL A 374 27.22 -5.84 -24.48
CA VAL A 374 26.02 -5.44 -23.72
C VAL A 374 25.70 -3.95 -23.87
N PHE A 375 26.72 -3.10 -23.91
CA PHE A 375 26.59 -1.64 -23.86
C PHE A 375 26.73 -0.97 -25.24
N ASN A 376 26.37 -1.66 -26.32
CA ASN A 376 26.44 -1.16 -27.71
C ASN A 376 25.06 -0.94 -28.37
N ALA A 377 23.99 -0.85 -27.56
CA ALA A 377 22.60 -0.78 -28.01
C ALA A 377 22.03 -2.03 -28.73
N ASP A 378 22.71 -3.18 -28.69
CA ASP A 378 22.16 -4.46 -29.18
C ASP A 378 20.95 -4.91 -28.36
N VAL A 379 20.07 -5.67 -29.01
CA VAL A 379 18.95 -6.37 -28.39
C VAL A 379 19.25 -7.85 -28.22
N PHE A 380 18.67 -8.44 -27.17
CA PHE A 380 18.89 -9.83 -26.80
C PHE A 380 17.55 -10.53 -26.59
N LEU A 381 17.44 -11.76 -27.06
CA LEU A 381 16.33 -12.66 -26.73
C LEU A 381 16.55 -13.28 -25.35
N GLY A 382 15.50 -13.79 -24.71
CA GLY A 382 15.52 -14.17 -23.30
C GLY A 382 16.66 -15.12 -22.87
N GLU A 383 16.94 -16.17 -23.65
CA GLU A 383 18.02 -17.12 -23.34
C GLU A 383 19.42 -16.48 -23.48
N GLU A 384 19.60 -15.61 -24.48
CA GLU A 384 20.85 -14.89 -24.70
C GLU A 384 21.05 -13.81 -23.62
N ALA A 385 19.98 -13.11 -23.26
CA ALA A 385 19.96 -12.16 -22.17
C ALA A 385 20.33 -12.82 -20.83
N LEU A 386 19.85 -14.04 -20.60
CA LEU A 386 20.23 -14.81 -19.41
C LEU A 386 21.72 -15.15 -19.40
N LYS A 387 22.28 -15.55 -20.54
CA LYS A 387 23.71 -15.86 -20.71
C LYS A 387 24.61 -14.65 -20.41
N TYR A 388 24.24 -13.45 -20.89
CA TYR A 388 24.98 -12.21 -20.61
C TYR A 388 24.66 -11.60 -19.24
N GLY A 389 23.81 -12.25 -18.45
CA GLY A 389 23.43 -11.78 -17.12
C GLY A 389 22.55 -10.54 -17.13
N LEU A 390 21.85 -10.23 -18.23
CA LEU A 390 20.89 -9.12 -18.36
C LEU A 390 19.56 -9.40 -17.64
N VAL A 391 19.24 -10.67 -17.44
CA VAL A 391 18.08 -11.14 -16.67
C VAL A 391 18.53 -12.24 -15.71
N ASP A 392 17.70 -12.58 -14.73
CA ASP A 392 18.01 -13.60 -13.75
C ASP A 392 17.42 -14.96 -14.12
N GLU A 393 16.18 -14.99 -14.64
CA GLU A 393 15.47 -16.25 -14.95
C GLU A 393 14.48 -16.09 -16.11
N ILE A 394 14.16 -17.23 -16.74
CA ILE A 394 13.06 -17.33 -17.70
C ILE A 394 11.76 -17.63 -16.96
N GLY A 395 10.71 -16.83 -17.17
CA GLY A 395 9.40 -17.05 -16.57
C GLY A 395 8.38 -15.94 -16.86
N ASP A 396 7.10 -16.27 -16.72
CA ASP A 396 6.00 -15.30 -16.82
C ASP A 396 5.50 -14.86 -15.43
N LEU A 397 4.93 -13.64 -15.37
CA LEU A 397 4.55 -13.01 -14.11
C LEU A 397 3.53 -13.81 -13.32
N ASP A 398 2.48 -14.31 -13.97
CA ASP A 398 1.38 -14.93 -13.26
C ASP A 398 1.80 -16.30 -12.70
N THR A 399 2.56 -17.10 -13.44
CA THR A 399 3.12 -18.38 -12.97
C THR A 399 4.13 -18.18 -11.84
N VAL A 400 5.12 -17.31 -12.05
CA VAL A 400 6.19 -17.06 -11.06
C VAL A 400 5.60 -16.54 -9.75
N MET A 401 4.72 -15.53 -9.81
CA MET A 401 4.17 -14.94 -8.59
C MET A 401 3.20 -15.89 -7.87
N LYS A 402 2.44 -16.70 -8.60
CA LYS A 402 1.56 -17.71 -7.99
C LYS A 402 2.36 -18.83 -7.31
N ASN A 403 3.47 -19.27 -7.90
CA ASN A 403 4.33 -20.28 -7.29
C ASN A 403 5.08 -19.74 -6.05
N LYS A 404 5.54 -18.49 -6.11
CA LYS A 404 6.30 -17.87 -5.03
C LYS A 404 5.42 -17.38 -3.88
N TYR A 405 4.17 -17.03 -4.17
CA TYR A 405 3.20 -16.51 -3.21
C TYR A 405 1.81 -17.17 -3.38
N PRO A 406 1.67 -18.48 -3.10
CA PRO A 406 0.44 -19.24 -3.37
C PRO A 406 -0.77 -18.72 -2.58
N ASP A 407 -0.55 -18.17 -1.39
CA ASP A 407 -1.60 -17.65 -0.52
C ASP A 407 -1.97 -16.18 -0.80
N ALA A 408 -1.21 -15.51 -1.66
CA ALA A 408 -1.42 -14.10 -1.98
C ALA A 408 -2.15 -13.92 -3.32
N SER A 409 -3.19 -13.09 -3.33
CA SER A 409 -3.84 -12.71 -4.59
C SER A 409 -3.05 -11.63 -5.33
N ILE A 410 -2.87 -11.78 -6.63
CA ILE A 410 -2.24 -10.75 -7.48
C ILE A 410 -3.27 -9.64 -7.76
N VAL A 411 -2.96 -8.41 -7.33
CA VAL A 411 -3.84 -7.23 -7.51
C VAL A 411 -3.19 -6.26 -8.47
N ASN A 412 -3.81 -6.08 -9.64
CA ASN A 412 -3.35 -5.13 -10.65
C ASN A 412 -3.85 -3.71 -10.33
N PHE A 413 -2.92 -2.82 -9.97
CA PHE A 413 -3.21 -1.42 -9.67
C PHE A 413 -3.23 -0.52 -10.91
N SER A 414 -2.77 -1.01 -12.06
CA SER A 414 -2.73 -0.30 -13.34
C SER A 414 -3.95 -0.51 -14.24
N LYS A 415 -4.87 -1.41 -13.83
CA LYS A 415 -6.20 -1.53 -14.43
C LYS A 415 -7.08 -0.37 -13.93
N GLU A 416 -7.82 0.22 -14.86
CA GLU A 416 -8.87 1.17 -14.50
C GLU A 416 -9.93 0.45 -13.67
N SER A 417 -10.43 1.11 -12.63
CA SER A 417 -11.57 0.58 -11.89
C SER A 417 -12.79 0.52 -12.83
N PRO A 418 -13.68 -0.48 -12.69
CA PRO A 418 -14.91 -0.56 -13.50
C PRO A 418 -15.71 0.75 -13.49
N ILE A 419 -15.67 1.49 -12.38
CA ILE A 419 -16.31 2.79 -12.18
C ILE A 419 -15.62 3.89 -12.99
N GLU A 420 -14.29 3.95 -13.04
CA GLU A 420 -13.54 4.92 -13.86
C GLU A 420 -13.78 4.68 -15.35
N SER A 421 -13.78 3.42 -15.79
CA SER A 421 -14.06 3.08 -17.20
C SER A 421 -15.51 3.40 -17.59
N LEU A 422 -16.48 3.21 -16.67
CA LEU A 422 -17.87 3.64 -16.87
C LEU A 422 -17.96 5.17 -17.01
N LYS A 423 -17.33 5.92 -16.08
CA LYS A 423 -17.33 7.40 -16.09
C LYS A 423 -16.73 7.97 -17.38
N LYS A 424 -15.65 7.37 -17.90
CA LYS A 424 -15.06 7.76 -19.19
C LYS A 424 -15.99 7.49 -20.38
N ARG A 425 -16.70 6.37 -20.37
CA ARG A 425 -17.71 6.05 -21.41
C ARG A 425 -18.86 7.05 -21.38
N PHE A 426 -19.33 7.41 -20.19
CA PHE A 426 -20.35 8.45 -20.03
C PHE A 426 -19.83 9.84 -20.43
N SER A 427 -18.59 10.20 -20.08
CA SER A 427 -18.01 11.49 -20.47
C SER A 427 -17.75 11.59 -21.97
N MET A 428 -17.34 10.49 -22.63
CA MET A 428 -17.26 10.44 -24.10
C MET A 428 -18.63 10.58 -24.75
N GLY A 429 -19.68 9.95 -24.18
CA GLY A 429 -21.05 10.13 -24.64
C GLY A 429 -21.51 11.60 -24.61
N THR A 430 -21.15 12.34 -23.57
CA THR A 430 -21.44 13.78 -23.46
C THR A 430 -20.57 14.68 -24.35
N SER A 431 -19.35 14.25 -24.71
CA SER A 431 -18.50 14.98 -25.66
C SER A 431 -18.97 14.77 -27.11
N ILE A 432 -19.48 13.58 -27.45
CA ILE A 432 -20.03 13.27 -28.78
C ILE A 432 -21.36 14.02 -29.01
N SER A 433 -22.17 14.25 -27.97
CA SER A 433 -23.41 15.03 -28.09
C SER A 433 -23.18 16.53 -28.32
N ASN A 434 -22.03 17.08 -27.91
CA ASN A 434 -21.73 18.52 -28.08
C ASN A 434 -21.04 18.85 -29.41
N ILE A 435 -20.38 17.88 -30.07
CA ILE A 435 -19.71 18.11 -31.36
C ILE A 435 -20.71 18.16 -32.53
N ASN A 436 -21.85 17.47 -32.44
CA ASN A 436 -22.85 17.45 -33.52
C ASN A 436 -23.89 18.57 -33.47
N MET A 437 -24.04 19.30 -32.35
CA MET A 437 -25.06 20.36 -32.27
C MET A 437 -24.59 21.70 -32.88
N GLN A 438 -23.29 22.02 -32.77
CA GLN A 438 -22.72 23.24 -33.38
C GLN A 438 -22.53 23.14 -34.90
N SER A 439 -22.21 21.95 -35.43
CA SER A 439 -22.14 21.72 -36.88
C SER A 439 -23.53 21.75 -37.52
N ALA A 440 -24.52 21.10 -36.89
CA ALA A 440 -25.91 21.13 -37.34
C ALA A 440 -26.53 22.54 -37.29
N LEU A 441 -26.22 23.35 -36.26
CA LEU A 441 -26.69 24.75 -36.17
C LEU A 441 -26.07 25.66 -37.24
N LYS A 442 -24.79 25.48 -37.59
CA LYS A 442 -24.16 26.23 -38.70
C LYS A 442 -24.75 25.87 -40.06
N THR A 443 -25.02 24.59 -40.29
CA THR A 443 -25.67 24.13 -41.54
C THR A 443 -27.13 24.62 -41.63
N LEU A 444 -27.89 24.64 -40.53
CA LEU A 444 -29.25 25.18 -40.52
C LEU A 444 -29.31 26.71 -40.68
N GLN A 445 -28.29 27.43 -40.23
CA GLN A 445 -28.19 28.88 -40.46
C GLN A 445 -27.81 29.23 -41.91
N SER A 446 -27.04 28.40 -42.60
CA SER A 446 -26.74 28.62 -44.03
C SER A 446 -27.93 28.38 -44.97
N PHE A 447 -28.95 27.62 -44.53
CA PHE A 447 -30.20 27.43 -45.29
C PHE A 447 -31.25 28.52 -45.08
N LYS A 448 -31.03 29.48 -44.17
CA LYS A 448 -31.93 30.63 -43.98
C LYS A 448 -31.50 31.89 -44.74
N ASN A 449 -30.30 31.89 -45.34
CA ASN A 449 -29.73 33.03 -46.06
C ASN A 449 -29.38 32.70 -47.52
N ALA A 450 -30.03 31.69 -48.13
CA ALA A 450 -29.91 31.34 -49.54
C ALA A 450 -31.28 31.28 -50.19
#